data_AF-A0A4D4KLS4-F1
#
_entry.id   AF-A0A4D4KLS4-F1
#
_cell.length_a   1.000
_cell.length_b   1.000
_cell.length_c   1.000
_cell.angle_alpha   90.00
_cell.angle_beta   90.00
_cell.angle_gamma   90.00
#
_symmetry.space_group_name_H-M   'P 1'
#
loop_
_entity.id
_entity.type
_entity.pdbx_description
1 polymer ?
#
loop_
_entity_poly.entity_id
_entity_poly.type
_entity_poly.pdbx_seq_one_letter_code
_entity_poly.pdbx_strand_id
1 'polypeptide(L)'
;MNSISLPSADDEIGPRRPGAIYQNVDGRFEVLALIRDPSTAAALLGRASARWAVIVRDTLRPDGQPFPVGSAWTISDYLIRPGKAQSSSGARAFARAA
;
A
#
# COMPACT_ATOMS: atom_id res chain seq x y z
N MET A 1 -15.42 18.49 24.46
CA MET A 1 -15.34 18.30 22.99
C MET A 1 -14.52 17.05 22.71
N ASN A 2 -15.12 15.97 22.18
CA ASN A 2 -14.34 14.81 21.73
C ASN A 2 -13.66 15.17 20.41
N SER A 3 -12.33 15.24 20.41
CA SER A 3 -11.56 15.32 19.17
C SER A 3 -11.62 13.96 18.48
N ILE A 4 -12.33 13.87 17.35
CA ILE A 4 -12.32 12.68 16.50
C ILE A 4 -10.97 12.68 15.76
N SER A 5 -10.01 11.90 16.26
CA SER A 5 -8.77 11.64 15.52
C SER A 5 -9.13 10.81 14.29
N LEU A 6 -8.93 11.38 13.11
CA LEU A 6 -9.05 10.63 11.86
C LEU A 6 -7.97 9.55 11.81
N PRO A 7 -8.27 8.35 11.30
CA PRO A 7 -7.26 7.31 11.10
C PRO A 7 -6.12 7.85 10.23
N SER A 8 -4.89 7.44 10.56
CA SER A 8 -3.74 7.83 9.77
C SER A 8 -3.73 7.07 8.44
N ALA A 9 -2.98 7.56 7.45
CA ALA A 9 -2.80 6.83 6.19
C ALA A 9 -2.17 5.44 6.44
N ASP A 10 -1.31 5.30 7.45
CA ASP A 10 -0.73 4.00 7.82
C ASP A 10 -1.78 3.03 8.37
N ASP A 11 -2.75 3.51 9.16
CA ASP A 11 -3.88 2.71 9.64
C ASP A 11 -4.78 2.26 8.48
N GLU A 12 -5.08 3.17 7.54
CA GLU A 12 -5.85 2.86 6.34
C GLU A 12 -5.12 1.91 5.39
N ILE A 13 -3.80 2.02 5.24
CA ILE A 13 -3.02 1.10 4.40
C ILE A 13 -2.94 -0.28 5.07
N GLY A 14 -2.84 -0.33 6.40
CA GLY A 14 -2.65 -1.56 7.17
C GLY A 14 -1.33 -2.28 6.80
N PRO A 15 -1.29 -3.62 6.85
CA PRO A 15 -0.08 -4.41 6.62
C PRO A 15 0.32 -4.52 5.13
N ARG A 16 -0.38 -3.84 4.22
CA ARG A 16 -0.09 -3.87 2.78
C ARG A 16 1.26 -3.19 2.50
N ARG A 17 2.29 -4.01 2.34
CA ARG A 17 3.65 -3.63 1.95
C ARG A 17 4.03 -4.38 0.68
N PRO A 18 4.94 -3.87 -0.17
CA PRO A 18 5.40 -4.60 -1.35
C PRO A 18 5.78 -6.06 -1.06
N GLY A 19 5.27 -6.97 -1.88
CA GLY A 19 5.37 -8.42 -1.72
C GLY A 19 4.39 -9.04 -0.72
N ALA A 20 3.54 -8.26 -0.06
CA ALA A 20 2.50 -8.80 0.82
C ALA A 20 1.44 -9.52 -0.02
N ILE A 21 0.90 -10.61 0.49
CA ILE A 21 -0.31 -11.24 -0.06
C ILE A 21 -1.40 -11.11 0.98
N TYR A 22 -2.52 -10.52 0.60
CA TYR A 22 -3.72 -10.45 1.43
C TYR A 22 -4.91 -10.99 0.67
N GLN A 23 -5.97 -11.32 1.40
CA GLN A 23 -7.24 -11.73 0.82
C GLN A 23 -8.37 -11.01 1.54
N ASN A 24 -9.41 -10.73 0.78
CA ASN A 24 -10.66 -10.19 1.27
C ASN A 24 -11.81 -10.75 0.44
N VAL A 25 -13.00 -10.16 0.56
CA VAL A 25 -14.21 -10.61 -0.14
C VAL A 25 -14.11 -10.51 -1.66
N ASP A 26 -13.25 -9.64 -2.19
CA ASP A 26 -13.10 -9.39 -3.63
C ASP A 26 -12.09 -10.34 -4.29
N GLY A 27 -11.18 -10.93 -3.50
CA GLY A 27 -10.17 -11.86 -4.03
C GLY A 27 -8.88 -11.92 -3.21
N ARG A 28 -7.84 -12.51 -3.82
CA ARG A 28 -6.51 -12.65 -3.21
C ARG A 28 -5.48 -11.86 -4.01
N PHE A 29 -4.85 -10.90 -3.36
CA PHE A 29 -4.04 -9.89 -4.01
C PHE A 29 -2.61 -9.89 -3.51
N GLU A 30 -1.66 -9.81 -4.44
CA GLU A 30 -0.28 -9.48 -4.14
C GLU A 30 -0.06 -7.97 -4.29
N VAL A 31 0.52 -7.35 -3.27
CA VAL A 31 0.92 -5.94 -3.29
C VAL A 31 2.21 -5.80 -4.06
N LEU A 32 2.19 -5.07 -5.17
CA LEU A 32 3.37 -4.82 -5.99
C LEU A 32 4.08 -3.52 -5.57
N ALA A 33 3.30 -2.47 -5.28
CA ALA A 33 3.83 -1.17 -4.88
C ALA A 33 2.91 -0.43 -3.91
N LEU A 34 3.50 0.43 -3.08
CA LEU A 34 2.79 1.37 -2.23
C LEU A 34 3.17 2.80 -2.65
N ILE A 35 2.18 3.57 -3.06
CA ILE A 35 2.32 4.97 -3.47
C ILE A 35 1.83 5.86 -2.32
N ARG A 36 2.73 6.71 -1.79
CA ARG A 36 2.41 7.68 -0.72
C ARG A 36 2.40 9.14 -1.18
N ASP A 37 2.78 9.40 -2.43
CA ASP A 37 2.62 10.72 -3.02
C ASP A 37 1.13 10.96 -3.36
N PRO A 38 0.46 11.97 -2.75
CA PRO A 38 -0.98 12.19 -2.94
C PRO A 38 -1.34 12.53 -4.39
N SER A 39 -0.50 13.29 -5.09
CA SER A 39 -0.76 13.68 -6.49
C SER A 39 -0.78 12.45 -7.40
N THR A 40 0.20 11.55 -7.24
CA THR A 40 0.28 10.29 -7.96
C THR A 40 -0.88 9.37 -7.60
N ALA A 41 -1.21 9.25 -6.30
CA ALA A 41 -2.34 8.44 -5.85
C ALA A 41 -3.68 8.93 -6.41
N ALA A 42 -3.90 10.25 -6.42
CA ALA A 42 -5.09 10.87 -6.99
C ALA A 42 -5.21 10.64 -8.49
N ALA A 43 -4.10 10.74 -9.24
CA ALA A 43 -4.07 10.44 -10.66
C ALA A 43 -4.39 8.96 -10.94
N LEU A 44 -3.83 8.03 -10.17
CA LEU A 44 -4.06 6.59 -10.32
C LEU A 44 -5.50 6.17 -10.01
N LEU A 45 -6.10 6.77 -8.96
CA LEU A 45 -7.43 6.41 -8.48
C LEU A 45 -8.55 7.28 -9.08
N GLY A 46 -8.20 8.31 -9.86
CA GLY A 46 -9.17 9.25 -10.43
C GLY A 46 -9.94 10.07 -9.39
N ARG A 47 -9.38 10.30 -8.20
CA ARG A 47 -10.04 11.04 -7.11
C ARG A 47 -9.08 11.97 -6.37
N ALA A 48 -9.44 13.25 -6.26
CA ALA A 48 -8.58 14.29 -5.67
C ALA A 48 -8.26 14.08 -4.17
N SER A 49 -9.11 13.35 -3.44
CA SER A 49 -8.94 13.08 -2.01
C SER A 49 -8.03 11.88 -1.71
N ALA A 50 -7.51 11.17 -2.72
CA ALA A 50 -6.62 10.04 -2.48
C ALA A 50 -5.27 10.50 -1.91
N ARG A 51 -4.92 9.97 -0.75
CA ARG A 51 -3.65 10.26 -0.07
C ARG A 51 -2.58 9.21 -0.33
N TRP A 52 -3.00 8.03 -0.77
CA TRP A 52 -2.17 6.86 -1.02
C TRP A 52 -2.88 5.93 -2.01
N ALA A 53 -2.10 5.04 -2.63
CA ALA A 53 -2.63 3.96 -3.46
C ALA A 53 -1.73 2.72 -3.31
N VAL A 54 -2.32 1.53 -3.37
CA VAL A 54 -1.60 0.26 -3.43
C VAL A 54 -1.81 -0.32 -4.81
N ILE A 55 -0.73 -0.63 -5.53
CA ILE A 55 -0.83 -1.37 -6.79
C ILE A 55 -0.86 -2.86 -6.44
N VAL A 56 -1.89 -3.55 -6.87
CA VAL A 56 -2.08 -4.97 -6.61
C VAL A 56 -2.23 -5.78 -7.88
N ARG A 57 -1.91 -7.07 -7.80
CA ARG A 57 -2.23 -8.07 -8.82
C ARG A 57 -3.09 -9.17 -8.20
N ASP A 58 -4.15 -9.56 -8.89
CA ASP A 58 -4.95 -10.73 -8.52
C ASP A 58 -4.12 -12.02 -8.73
N THR A 59 -3.94 -12.78 -7.67
CA THR A 59 -3.16 -14.03 -7.68
C THR A 59 -4.01 -15.26 -7.99
N LEU A 60 -5.32 -15.11 -8.09
CA LEU A 60 -6.24 -16.14 -8.59
C LEU A 60 -6.42 -16.03 -10.11
N ARG A 61 -6.04 -14.89 -10.70
CA ARG A 61 -6.06 -14.63 -12.15
C ARG A 61 -4.64 -14.34 -12.61
N PRO A 62 -3.87 -15.36 -13.05
CA PRO A 62 -2.45 -15.19 -13.39
C PRO A 62 -2.20 -14.15 -14.49
N ASP A 63 -3.15 -13.96 -15.40
CA ASP A 63 -3.09 -12.97 -16.49
C ASP A 63 -3.71 -11.61 -16.11
N GLY A 64 -4.13 -11.45 -14.86
CA GLY A 64 -4.74 -10.22 -14.35
C GLY A 64 -3.74 -9.07 -14.36
N GLN A 65 -4.10 -7.99 -15.05
CA GLN A 65 -3.29 -6.78 -15.06
C GLN A 65 -3.28 -6.12 -13.68
N PRO A 66 -2.15 -5.55 -13.23
CA PRO A 66 -2.12 -4.80 -11.99
C PRO A 66 -3.05 -3.59 -12.01
N PHE A 67 -3.66 -3.29 -10.86
CA PHE A 67 -4.56 -2.14 -10.71
C PHE A 67 -4.38 -1.45 -9.35
N PRO A 68 -4.68 -0.14 -9.27
CA PRO A 68 -4.59 0.61 -8.03
C PRO A 68 -5.80 0.36 -7.12
N VAL A 69 -5.55 0.24 -5.82
CA VAL A 69 -6.55 0.14 -4.75
C VAL A 69 -6.29 1.25 -3.74
N GLY A 70 -7.36 1.96 -3.36
CA GLY A 70 -7.35 2.99 -2.32
C GLY A 70 -8.36 2.73 -1.21
N SER A 71 -8.85 1.50 -1.06
CA SER A 71 -9.81 1.11 -0.02
C SER A 71 -9.07 0.82 1.28
N ALA A 72 -9.50 1.45 2.38
CA ALA A 72 -8.90 1.26 3.69
C ALA A 72 -8.91 -0.21 4.11
N TRP A 73 -7.89 -0.61 4.88
CA TRP A 73 -7.80 -1.92 5.50
C TRP A 73 -8.87 -2.05 6.58
N THR A 74 -9.55 -3.17 6.60
CA THR A 74 -10.67 -3.46 7.47
C THR A 74 -10.52 -4.82 8.13
N ILE A 75 -11.45 -5.15 9.03
CA ILE A 75 -11.51 -6.48 9.66
C ILE A 75 -11.84 -7.61 8.67
N SER A 76 -12.34 -7.28 7.48
CA SER A 76 -12.62 -8.25 6.41
C SER A 76 -11.39 -8.58 5.57
N ASP A 77 -10.31 -7.82 5.73
CA ASP A 77 -9.03 -8.07 5.08
C ASP A 77 -8.14 -8.90 6.01
N TYR A 78 -7.51 -9.93 5.47
CA TYR A 78 -6.56 -10.75 6.22
C TYR A 78 -5.26 -10.96 5.44
N LEU A 79 -4.15 -10.86 6.18
CA LEU A 79 -2.81 -11.01 5.64
C LEU A 79 -2.47 -12.51 5.56
N ILE A 80 -2.20 -13.00 4.35
CA ILE A 80 -1.75 -14.38 4.11
C ILE A 80 -0.23 -14.46 4.25
N ARG A 81 0.47 -13.49 3.67
CA ARG A 81 1.93 -13.41 3.71
C ARG A 81 2.36 -11.97 3.90
N PRO A 82 3.23 -11.67 4.88
CA PRO A 82 3.77 -10.33 5.02
C PRO A 82 4.64 -9.97 3.82
N GLY A 83 4.57 -8.70 3.42
CA GLY A 83 5.50 -8.15 2.45
C GLY A 83 6.90 -8.08 3.02
N LYS A 84 7.90 -8.00 2.15
CA LYS A 84 9.24 -7.67 2.63
C LYS A 84 9.15 -6.24 3.16
N ALA A 85 9.36 -6.06 4.46
CA ALA A 85 9.71 -4.74 4.97
C ALA A 85 10.86 -4.26 4.09
N GLN A 86 10.71 -3.10 3.43
CA GLN A 86 11.87 -2.45 2.85
C GLN A 86 12.81 -2.21 4.02
N SER A 87 13.84 -3.05 4.13
CA SER A 87 15.01 -2.70 4.92
C SER A 87 15.44 -1.37 4.34
N SER A 88 15.37 -0.31 5.15
CA SER A 88 15.99 0.97 4.85
C SER A 88 17.51 0.79 4.85
N SER A 89 18.02 0.09 3.85
CA SER A 89 19.45 -0.01 3.57
C SER A 89 19.82 1.15 2.66
N GLY A 90 20.59 2.10 3.20
CA GLY A 90 21.43 2.98 2.39
C GLY A 90 21.16 4.48 2.47
N ALA A 91 21.16 5.08 3.67
CA ALA A 91 21.47 6.50 3.85
C ALA A 91 22.67 6.68 4.79
N ARG A 92 23.80 6.03 4.46
CA ARG A 92 25.08 6.30 5.11
C ARG A 92 26.23 5.78 4.27
N ALA A 93 26.81 6.65 3.43
CA ALA A 93 28.23 6.70 3.08
C ALA A 93 28.45 7.41 1.75
N PHE A 94 28.44 8.74 1.72
CA PHE A 94 29.25 9.53 0.79
C PHE A 94 29.50 10.92 1.38
N ALA A 95 30.33 10.96 2.42
CA ALA A 95 31.03 12.19 2.83
C ALA A 95 32.29 11.80 3.59
N ARG A 96 33.33 11.39 2.85
CA ARG A 96 34.69 11.50 3.35
C ARG A 96 35.65 11.78 2.19
N ALA A 97 36.46 12.81 2.43
CA ALA A 97 37.71 13.20 1.78
C ALA A 97 37.60 13.82 0.37
N ALA A 98 37.67 15.15 0.32
CA ALA A 98 38.79 15.86 -0.28
C ALA A 98 39.04 17.15 0.52
#